data_AF-A0A2X3I881-F1
#
_entry.id   AF-A0A2X3I881-F1
#
_cell.length_a   1.000
_cell.length_b   1.000
_cell.length_c   1.000
_cell.angle_alpha   90.00
_cell.angle_beta   90.00
_cell.angle_gamma   90.00
#
_symmetry.space_group_name_H-M   'P 1'
#
loop_
_entity.id
_entity.type
_entity.pdbx_description
1 polymer ?
#
loop_
_entity_poly.entity_id
_entity_poly.type
_entity_poly.pdbx_seq_one_letter_code
_entity_poly.pdbx_strand_id
1 'polypeptide(L)' 'MATQNKLAAQDIDLDKVSVIVGGKVHSDWSAYGIDSDFLIPADAWSMRLGLPAGIFPEGVARGVPVQVRVGRML' A
#
# COMPACT_ATOMS: atom_id res chain seq x y z
N MET A 1 20.73 -7.22 -7.88
CA MET A 1 21.09 -8.61 -7.54
C MET A 1 20.47 -8.95 -6.20
N ALA A 2 19.29 -9.56 -6.23
CA ALA A 2 18.71 -10.43 -5.20
C ALA A 2 17.47 -11.02 -5.85
N THR A 3 17.60 -12.23 -6.40
CA THR A 3 16.49 -12.94 -7.05
C THR A 3 15.70 -13.62 -5.93
N GLN A 4 14.55 -13.06 -5.55
CA GLN A 4 13.67 -13.73 -4.60
C GLN A 4 12.97 -14.89 -5.31
N ASN A 5 13.42 -16.11 -5.00
CA ASN A 5 12.72 -17.34 -5.31
C ASN A 5 11.37 -17.34 -4.57
N LYS A 6 10.30 -16.92 -5.25
CA LYS A 6 8.93 -17.04 -4.76
C LYS A 6 8.50 -18.50 -4.88
N LEU A 7 8.92 -19.32 -3.90
CA LEU A 7 8.26 -20.60 -3.63
C LEU A 7 6.76 -20.30 -3.41
N ALA A 8 5.90 -21.13 -3.99
CA ALA A 8 4.45 -21.03 -3.89
C ALA A 8 3.99 -21.24 -2.44
N ALA A 9 4.19 -20.25 -1.59
CA ALA A 9 3.52 -20.13 -0.33
C ALA A 9 2.08 -19.69 -0.63
N GLN A 10 1.11 -20.26 0.08
CA GLN A 10 -0.19 -19.60 0.32
C GLN A 10 0.10 -18.12 0.52
N ASP A 11 -0.66 -17.21 -0.11
CA ASP A 11 -0.34 -15.79 -0.25
C ASP A 11 -0.44 -15.03 1.11
N ILE A 12 0.38 -15.44 2.07
CA ILE A 12 0.83 -14.69 3.24
C ILE A 12 1.99 -13.84 2.74
N ASP A 13 1.69 -12.86 1.90
CA ASP A 13 2.66 -11.86 1.48
C ASP A 13 2.94 -10.94 2.69
N LEU A 14 3.88 -11.39 3.53
CA LEU A 14 4.28 -10.74 4.79
C LEU A 14 4.88 -9.36 4.57
N ASP A 15 5.24 -9.04 3.33
CA ASP A 15 5.81 -7.75 2.93
C ASP A 15 4.83 -6.94 2.07
N LYS A 16 3.58 -7.41 1.90
CA LYS A 16 2.59 -6.71 1.08
C LYS A 16 2.26 -5.35 1.68
N VAL A 17 2.48 -4.30 0.89
CA VAL A 17 2.07 -2.95 1.25
C VAL A 17 0.64 -2.71 0.80
N SER A 18 -0.22 -2.35 1.74
CA SER A 18 -1.64 -2.08 1.51
C SER A 18 -2.03 -0.71 2.03
N VAL A 19 -2.94 -0.05 1.32
CA VAL A 19 -3.55 1.21 1.73
C VAL A 19 -5.04 1.00 1.94
N ILE A 20 -5.55 1.45 3.08
CA ILE A 20 -6.96 1.44 3.41
C ILE A 20 -7.47 2.87 3.33
N VAL A 21 -8.42 3.10 2.43
CA VAL A 21 -9.08 4.40 2.22
C VAL A 21 -10.53 4.18 1.86
N GLY A 22 -11.45 4.97 2.44
CA GLY A 22 -12.88 4.80 2.21
C GLY A 22 -13.41 3.39 2.54
N GLY A 23 -12.78 2.70 3.50
CA GLY A 23 -13.13 1.32 3.87
C GLY A 23 -12.69 0.24 2.87
N LYS A 24 -11.96 0.59 1.80
CA LYS A 24 -11.47 -0.35 0.79
C LYS A 24 -9.96 -0.54 0.92
N VAL A 25 -9.50 -1.74 0.57
CA VAL A 25 -8.09 -2.13 0.59
C VAL A 25 -7.54 -2.07 -0.83
N HIS A 26 -6.38 -1.44 -0.98
CA HIS A 26 -5.68 -1.30 -2.24
C HIS A 26 -4.24 -1.79 -2.08
N SER A 27 -3.79 -2.67 -2.98
CA SER A 27 -2.48 -3.33 -2.85
C SER A 27 -1.76 -3.59 -4.18
N ASP A 28 -2.36 -3.18 -5.30
CA ASP A 28 -1.88 -3.47 -6.65
C ASP A 28 -1.22 -2.24 -7.27
N TRP A 29 -0.16 -1.78 -6.60
CA TRP A 29 0.59 -0.59 -6.98
C TRP A 29 1.64 -0.90 -8.03
N SER A 30 1.80 -0.01 -9.00
CA SER A 30 2.95 -0.06 -9.92
C SER A 30 4.25 0.39 -9.24
N ALA A 31 4.15 1.28 -8.24
CA ALA A 31 5.25 1.74 -7.40
C ALA A 31 4.73 2.36 -6.09
N TYR A 32 5.49 2.23 -5.00
CA TYR A 32 5.22 2.86 -3.70
C TYR A 32 6.53 3.34 -3.05
N GLY A 33 6.42 4.29 -2.12
CA GLY A 33 7.53 4.74 -1.28
C GLY A 33 7.04 5.04 0.13
N ILE A 34 7.74 4.49 1.13
CA ILE A 34 7.49 4.74 2.55
C ILE A 34 8.76 5.37 3.09
N ASP A 35 8.62 6.56 3.66
CA ASP A 35 9.70 7.21 4.38
C ASP A 35 9.48 6.95 5.88
N SER A 36 10.49 6.41 6.54
CA SER A 36 10.40 6.07 7.96
C SER A 36 11.74 6.31 8.60
N ASP A 37 11.72 7.04 9.71
CA ASP A 37 12.88 7.24 10.56
C ASP A 37 12.63 6.65 11.95
N PHE A 38 13.71 6.52 12.74
CA PHE A 38 13.66 5.89 14.05
C PHE A 38 12.83 6.67 15.08
N LEU A 39 12.66 7.97 14.90
CA LEU A 39 12.01 8.87 15.85
C LEU A 39 10.55 9.16 15.46
N ILE A 40 10.18 8.96 14.20
CA ILE A 40 8.87 9.22 13.64
C ILE A 40 8.44 8.00 12.81
N PRO A 41 7.80 6.99 13.43
CA PRO A 41 7.31 5.84 12.71
C PRO A 41 6.22 6.28 11.71
N ALA A 42 6.45 5.99 10.43
CA ALA A 42 5.52 6.28 9.33
C ALA A 42 5.17 7.76 9.14
N ASP A 43 6.16 8.67 9.23
CA ASP A 43 5.97 10.12 9.07
C ASP A 43 5.39 10.50 7.69
N ALA A 44 5.85 9.84 6.63
CA ALA A 44 5.41 10.13 5.27
C ALA A 44 5.34 8.88 4.38
N TRP A 45 4.32 8.84 3.52
CA TRP A 45 4.15 7.78 2.53
C TRP A 45 3.57 8.34 1.24
N SER A 46 3.88 7.69 0.11
CA SER A 46 3.31 8.05 -1.19
C SER A 46 3.06 6.82 -2.06
N MET A 47 2.04 6.91 -2.92
CA MET A 47 1.68 5.87 -3.88
C MET A 47 1.37 6.47 -5.24
N ARG A 48 1.58 5.70 -6.30
CA ARG A 48 1.01 6.01 -7.63
C ARG A 48 -0.05 4.98 -7.95
N LEU A 49 -1.27 5.46 -8.13
CA LEU A 49 -2.40 4.67 -8.60
C LEU A 49 -2.59 4.89 -10.10
N GLY A 50 -2.66 3.81 -10.87
CA GLY A 50 -3.21 3.89 -12.21
C GLY A 50 -4.72 4.15 -12.11
N LEU A 51 -5.22 5.17 -12.80
CA LEU A 51 -6.66 5.43 -12.95
C LEU A 51 -7.05 5.12 -14.40
N PRO A 52 -7.41 3.87 -14.75
CA PRO A 52 -7.72 3.50 -16.14
C PRO A 52 -8.84 4.35 -16.75
N ALA A 53 -9.81 4.77 -15.93
CA ALA A 53 -10.91 5.64 -16.33
C ALA A 53 -10.65 7.13 -16.01
N GLY A 54 -9.51 7.48 -15.41
CA GLY A 54 -9.21 8.85 -14.94
C GLY A 54 -10.07 9.34 -13.77
N ILE A 55 -10.94 8.48 -13.22
CA ILE A 55 -11.88 8.82 -12.15
C ILE A 55 -11.40 8.20 -10.84
N PHE A 56 -11.33 9.01 -9.78
CA PHE A 56 -11.06 8.50 -8.45
C PHE A 56 -12.24 7.67 -7.93
N PRO A 57 -11.98 6.53 -7.26
CA PRO A 57 -13.03 5.77 -6.61
C PRO A 57 -13.77 6.59 -5.56
N GLU A 58 -15.07 6.31 -5.39
CA GLU A 58 -15.86 6.86 -4.29
C GLU A 58 -15.19 6.57 -2.94
N GLY A 59 -15.08 7.60 -2.09
CA GLY A 59 -14.38 7.54 -0.80
C GLY A 59 -12.90 7.93 -0.86
N VAL A 60 -12.34 8.18 -2.05
CA VAL A 60 -10.97 8.70 -2.23
C VAL A 60 -11.03 10.19 -2.54
N ALA A 61 -10.82 11.03 -1.53
CA ALA A 61 -10.83 12.48 -1.64
C ALA A 61 -9.71 13.11 -0.79
N ARG A 62 -9.43 14.40 -0.98
CA ARG A 62 -8.45 15.09 -0.13
C ARG A 62 -8.92 15.10 1.33
N GLY A 63 -8.02 14.82 2.26
CA GLY A 63 -8.27 14.87 3.70
C GLY A 63 -8.99 13.66 4.28
N VAL A 64 -9.35 12.65 3.47
CA VAL A 64 -9.91 11.41 4.02
C VAL A 64 -8.83 10.66 4.83
N PRO A 65 -9.18 10.03 5.96
CA PRO A 65 -8.24 9.20 6.69
C PRO A 65 -7.71 8.06 5.84
N VAL A 66 -6.43 7.76 5.99
CA VAL A 66 -5.76 6.67 5.30
C VAL A 66 -4.91 5.88 6.29
N GLN A 67 -4.90 4.56 6.12
CA GLN A 67 -3.99 3.67 6.86
C GLN A 67 -3.10 2.93 5.87
N VAL A 68 -1.78 3.00 6.07
CA VAL A 68 -0.81 2.13 5.40
C VAL A 68 -0.52 0.94 6.30
N ARG A 69 -0.46 -0.26 5.71
CA ARG A 69 -0.08 -1.50 6.39
C ARG A 69 0.99 -2.23 5.60
N VAL A 70 1.87 -2.92 6.32
CA VAL A 70 2.84 -3.87 5.76
C VAL A 70 2.53 -5.24 6.34
N GLY A 71 2.42 -6.24 5.46
CA GLY A 71 2.21 -7.63 5.84
C GLY A 71 0.76 -8.00 6.12
N ARG A 72 0.57 -9.02 6.97
CA ARG A 72 -0.72 -9.72 7.09
C ARG A 72 -1.84 -8.79 7.57
N MET A 73 -2.90 -8.75 6.78
CA MET A 73 -4.17 -8.14 7.18
C MET A 73 -4.95 -9.13 8.06
N LEU A 74 -5.14 -8.80 9.34
CA LEU A 74 -6.14 -9.42 10.22
C LEU A 74 -7.50 -8.76 10.02
#